data_AF-A0A2D6X9C6-F1
#
_entry.id   AF-A0A2D6X9C6-F1
#
_cell.length_a   1.000
_cell.length_b   1.000
_cell.length_c   1.000
_cell.angle_alpha   90.00
_cell.angle_beta   90.00
_cell.angle_gamma   90.00
#
_symmetry.space_group_name_H-M   'P 1'
#
loop_
_entity.id
_entity.type
_entity.pdbx_description
1 polymer ?
#
loop_
_entity_poly.entity_id
_entity_poly.type
_entity_poly.pdbx_seq_one_letter_code
_entity_poly.pdbx_strand_id
1 'polypeptide(L)'
;MYGIYDDVFWWQGKKDPHLAIDKYVTVLRDDQHDFYNDLNVYMGLYGGRPLHNSEDTFRYRNNRPRLTFNIIHSLCQAAQAKIAKHRPGISFLTSGGDWSQRTKAKNLDKFIQGQIYSTKAYKISQKAFLDACIVGTGVIKVLMEHGKTKLERIPMLELTVDGAEATHGEPRQIFQTKMVSRHVLAAKFPKKKKQILEAVDEIDEDTGDETRYSDLIKCHEAWHLPSGPDAGDGRHIISISSTTLLDEDYEKDYFPFVFIRWTESPISFWGDGLAKEVKGIQVEVNKLLAQIQQQMHLATPKVFIEETSKIVNAHLNNRVFGAIRYRGTPPQFFVPRSVSGEMFQHLDRLVQKAYEMTGISELSAQSKKPVGLESGRALREFSDIESERFMVVGQAYEDVFIDVSKQLIALVKDATEDGEKYLSISFTPNSGVEKIKWSDVNMEEDEYIMRVQPIGSLPQTPAAKLASVTEMHMNGMFTKEEAHQLLEFPDLDRSNKLKTAHVELVDKMIDSMIDENKYMPPEPYSLSDEAIERVQQSYNLGVLEGVPEKRLELLRRWIAQAVSMLEKAQKPQPPAGPQMPPGMPPEAMMGMGMPPGPPGMPPGPPPGAMPPGPPMPPGPPGLPPPPGGATPMGL
;
A
#
# COMPACT_ATOMS: atom_id res chain seq x y z
N MET A 1 0.01 -38.30 -24.67
CA MET A 1 0.20 -39.07 -23.42
C MET A 1 1.62 -39.64 -23.44
N TYR A 2 2.62 -38.76 -23.31
CA TYR A 2 4.03 -39.13 -23.27
C TYR A 2 4.44 -39.25 -21.80
N GLY A 3 5.10 -40.35 -21.43
CA GLY A 3 5.52 -40.63 -20.06
C GLY A 3 6.52 -39.57 -19.56
N ILE A 4 6.02 -38.62 -18.78
CA ILE A 4 6.84 -37.70 -17.98
C ILE A 4 7.40 -38.45 -16.76
N TYR A 5 6.66 -39.44 -16.27
CA TYR A 5 7.02 -40.24 -15.11
C TYR A 5 7.77 -41.50 -15.54
N ASP A 6 9.09 -41.42 -15.65
CA ASP A 6 9.95 -42.60 -15.44
C ASP A 6 9.93 -42.93 -13.93
N ASP A 7 8.76 -43.24 -13.34
CA ASP A 7 8.49 -43.65 -11.94
C ASP A 7 9.18 -42.87 -10.79
N VAL A 8 9.92 -41.80 -11.06
CA VAL A 8 10.74 -41.04 -10.11
C VAL A 8 10.50 -39.56 -10.36
N PHE A 9 9.93 -38.90 -9.36
CA PHE A 9 9.74 -37.46 -9.36
C PHE A 9 11.09 -36.71 -9.42
N TRP A 10 11.14 -35.52 -10.01
CA TRP A 10 12.42 -34.80 -10.21
C TRP A 10 13.15 -34.51 -8.89
N TRP A 11 12.42 -34.28 -7.80
CA TRP A 11 13.00 -34.04 -6.47
C TRP A 11 13.55 -35.31 -5.82
N GLN A 12 13.12 -36.50 -6.24
CA GLN A 12 13.64 -37.80 -5.78
C GLN A 12 14.89 -38.25 -6.56
N GLY A 13 15.08 -37.72 -7.77
CA GLY A 13 16.19 -38.09 -8.66
C GLY A 13 17.56 -37.63 -8.12
N LYS A 14 18.48 -38.56 -7.89
CA LYS A 14 19.83 -38.25 -7.34
C LYS A 14 20.88 -37.92 -8.40
N LYS A 15 20.69 -38.36 -9.64
CA LYS A 15 21.68 -38.22 -10.71
C LYS A 15 21.20 -37.22 -11.74
N ASP A 16 22.05 -36.24 -12.05
CA ASP A 16 21.84 -35.24 -13.11
C ASP A 16 20.43 -34.60 -13.09
N PRO A 17 20.01 -34.00 -11.95
CA PRO A 17 18.63 -33.51 -11.78
C PRO A 17 18.25 -32.38 -12.75
N HIS A 18 19.25 -31.71 -13.35
CA HIS A 18 19.03 -30.69 -14.39
C HIS A 18 18.29 -31.24 -15.61
N LEU A 19 18.56 -32.48 -16.04
CA LEU A 19 17.88 -33.10 -17.19
C LEU A 19 16.40 -33.36 -16.89
N ALA A 20 16.10 -33.79 -15.67
CA ALA A 20 14.73 -34.04 -15.24
C ALA A 20 13.93 -32.73 -15.16
N ILE A 21 14.50 -31.69 -14.56
CA ILE A 21 13.87 -30.36 -14.44
C ILE A 21 13.64 -29.74 -15.82
N ASP A 22 14.65 -29.72 -16.69
CA ASP A 22 14.55 -29.12 -18.02
C ASP A 22 13.45 -29.80 -18.85
N LYS A 23 13.39 -31.13 -18.84
CA LYS A 23 12.32 -31.91 -19.47
C LYS A 23 10.95 -31.61 -18.85
N TYR A 24 10.85 -31.60 -17.51
CA TYR A 24 9.59 -31.39 -16.80
C TYR A 24 9.00 -30.00 -17.07
N VAL A 25 9.82 -28.95 -16.94
CA VAL A 25 9.40 -27.56 -17.18
C VAL A 25 9.03 -27.35 -18.64
N THR A 26 9.77 -27.92 -19.58
CA THR A 26 9.45 -27.81 -21.02
C THR A 26 8.08 -28.41 -21.32
N VAL A 27 7.80 -29.64 -20.84
CA VAL A 27 6.50 -30.28 -21.06
C VAL A 27 5.35 -29.50 -20.41
N LEU A 28 5.54 -28.97 -19.19
CA LEU A 28 4.53 -28.13 -18.55
C LEU A 28 4.27 -26.84 -19.34
N ARG A 29 5.32 -26.22 -19.89
CA ARG A 29 5.18 -25.00 -20.69
C ARG A 29 4.49 -25.25 -22.02
N ASP A 30 4.74 -26.39 -22.64
CA ASP A 30 4.07 -26.81 -23.88
C ASP A 30 2.57 -27.08 -23.63
N ASP A 31 2.23 -27.76 -22.53
CA ASP A 31 0.83 -28.00 -22.13
C ASP A 31 0.09 -26.68 -21.81
N GLN A 32 0.81 -25.71 -21.24
CA GLN A 32 0.27 -24.40 -20.83
C GLN A 32 0.50 -23.30 -21.89
N HIS A 33 0.76 -23.66 -23.14
CA HIS A 33 1.09 -22.69 -24.20
C HIS A 33 0.02 -21.59 -24.36
N ASP A 34 -1.26 -21.95 -24.38
CA ASP A 34 -2.37 -21.01 -24.50
C ASP A 34 -2.45 -20.03 -23.33
N PHE A 35 -2.16 -20.52 -22.11
CA PHE A 35 -2.13 -19.68 -20.92
C PHE A 35 -1.04 -18.61 -21.03
N TYR A 36 0.19 -18.98 -21.38
CA TYR A 36 1.29 -18.02 -21.55
C TYR A 36 1.04 -17.05 -22.72
N ASN A 37 0.39 -17.51 -23.79
CA ASN A 37 -0.05 -16.65 -24.89
C ASN A 37 -1.05 -15.60 -24.43
N ASP A 38 -2.05 -15.98 -23.62
CA ASP A 38 -3.01 -15.04 -23.07
C ASP A 38 -2.36 -13.99 -22.17
N LEU A 39 -1.38 -14.38 -21.33
CA LEU A 39 -0.59 -13.44 -20.52
C LEU A 39 0.13 -12.40 -21.40
N ASN A 40 0.76 -12.85 -22.48
CA ASN A 40 1.40 -11.96 -23.46
C ASN A 40 0.39 -11.02 -24.14
N VAL A 41 -0.82 -11.51 -24.45
CA VAL A 41 -1.91 -10.69 -25.00
C VAL A 41 -2.34 -9.63 -24.00
N TYR A 42 -2.55 -9.96 -22.73
CA TYR A 42 -2.96 -8.99 -21.69
C TYR A 42 -1.91 -7.90 -21.50
N MET A 43 -0.64 -8.29 -21.39
CA MET A 43 0.48 -7.34 -21.30
C MET A 43 0.58 -6.47 -22.55
N GLY A 44 0.35 -7.05 -23.73
CA GLY A 44 0.37 -6.33 -25.00
C GLY A 44 -0.77 -5.32 -25.14
N LEU A 45 -1.97 -5.69 -24.69
CA LEU A 45 -3.13 -4.80 -24.61
C LEU A 45 -2.89 -3.65 -23.63
N TYR A 46 -2.27 -3.91 -22.48
CA TYR A 46 -1.91 -2.87 -21.52
C TYR A 46 -0.81 -1.92 -22.04
N GLY A 47 0.26 -2.46 -22.63
CA GLY A 47 1.41 -1.69 -23.09
C GLY A 47 1.23 -1.01 -24.46
N GLY A 48 0.18 -1.35 -25.20
CA GLY A 48 -0.02 -0.92 -26.59
C GLY A 48 1.04 -1.49 -27.56
N ARG A 49 1.78 -2.51 -27.14
CA ARG A 49 2.85 -3.18 -27.88
C ARG A 49 2.86 -4.67 -27.53
N PRO A 50 2.81 -5.59 -28.51
CA PRO A 50 3.03 -7.00 -28.21
C PRO A 50 4.46 -7.19 -27.65
N LEU A 51 4.60 -7.99 -26.58
CA LEU A 51 5.89 -8.27 -25.93
C LEU A 51 6.76 -9.26 -26.74
N HIS A 52 6.13 -10.10 -27.54
CA HIS A 52 6.76 -11.07 -28.44
C HIS A 52 5.87 -11.28 -29.67
N ASN A 53 6.33 -12.01 -30.68
CA ASN A 53 5.65 -12.30 -31.96
C ASN A 53 4.28 -13.01 -31.83
N SER A 54 3.33 -12.42 -31.11
CA SER A 54 1.88 -12.59 -31.32
C SER A 54 1.47 -11.91 -32.63
N GLU A 55 2.30 -12.01 -33.67
CA GLU A 55 2.02 -11.47 -34.99
C GLU A 55 0.81 -12.17 -35.58
N ASP A 56 0.51 -13.42 -35.22
CA ASP A 56 -0.62 -14.11 -35.83
C ASP A 56 -1.99 -13.72 -35.27
N THR A 57 -2.12 -13.35 -34.00
CA THR A 57 -3.38 -12.78 -33.47
C THR A 57 -3.53 -11.28 -33.76
N PHE A 58 -2.43 -10.57 -34.03
CA PHE A 58 -2.41 -9.11 -34.25
C PHE A 58 -1.85 -8.70 -35.62
N ARG A 59 -1.96 -9.55 -36.65
CA ARG A 59 -1.62 -9.24 -38.06
C ARG A 59 -2.62 -8.25 -38.68
N TYR A 60 -2.82 -7.10 -38.03
CA TYR A 60 -3.15 -5.88 -38.72
C TYR A 60 -1.88 -5.41 -39.44
N ARG A 61 -1.73 -5.87 -40.69
CA ARG A 61 -0.76 -5.40 -41.72
C ARG A 61 -0.08 -4.08 -41.34
N ASN A 62 1.26 -4.09 -41.38
CA ASN A 62 2.26 -3.02 -41.14
C ASN A 62 2.05 -1.63 -41.80
N ASN A 63 0.84 -1.24 -42.20
CA ASN A 63 0.57 -0.02 -42.93
C ASN A 63 -0.62 0.79 -42.40
N ARG A 64 -0.98 0.66 -41.11
CA ARG A 64 -1.97 1.52 -40.46
C ARG A 64 -1.44 2.15 -39.16
N PRO A 65 -1.70 3.44 -38.92
CA PRO A 65 -1.38 4.08 -37.64
C PRO A 65 -2.13 3.37 -36.51
N ARG A 66 -1.39 2.91 -35.49
CA ARG A 66 -1.94 2.27 -34.29
C ARG A 66 -2.70 3.31 -33.47
N LEU A 67 -4.01 3.42 -33.68
CA LEU A 67 -4.90 4.15 -32.78
C LEU A 67 -5.36 3.20 -31.69
N THR A 68 -4.67 3.16 -30.55
CA THR A 68 -5.13 2.41 -29.38
C THR A 68 -5.62 3.39 -28.33
N PHE A 69 -6.92 3.65 -28.31
CA PHE A 69 -7.56 4.15 -27.09
C PHE A 69 -7.53 3.02 -26.07
N ASN A 70 -6.65 3.14 -25.08
CA ASN A 70 -6.33 2.04 -24.16
C ASN A 70 -7.08 2.19 -22.84
N ILE A 71 -8.24 1.55 -22.77
CA ILE A 71 -9.11 1.54 -21.59
C ILE A 71 -8.48 0.68 -20.49
N ILE A 72 -7.89 -0.46 -20.86
CA ILE A 72 -7.22 -1.36 -19.91
C ILE A 72 -6.11 -0.62 -19.14
N HIS A 73 -5.30 0.18 -19.84
CA HIS A 73 -4.28 1.01 -19.20
C HIS A 73 -4.89 1.99 -18.19
N SER A 74 -5.96 2.69 -18.58
CA SER A 74 -6.66 3.64 -17.70
C SER A 74 -7.20 2.97 -16.44
N LEU A 75 -7.85 1.82 -16.59
CA LEU A 75 -8.45 1.06 -15.48
C LEU A 75 -7.38 0.52 -14.51
N CYS A 76 -6.32 -0.11 -15.02
CA CYS A 76 -5.23 -0.65 -14.19
C CYS A 76 -4.49 0.48 -13.43
N GLN A 77 -4.26 1.62 -14.07
CA GLN A 77 -3.64 2.79 -13.41
C GLN A 77 -4.55 3.38 -12.33
N ALA A 78 -5.85 3.48 -12.59
CA ALA A 78 -6.82 3.95 -11.60
C ALA A 78 -6.88 3.02 -10.37
N ALA A 79 -6.92 1.70 -10.59
CA ALA A 79 -6.87 0.71 -9.51
C ALA A 79 -5.58 0.82 -8.68
N GLN A 80 -4.41 0.90 -9.35
CA GLN A 80 -3.12 1.07 -8.69
C GLN A 80 -3.05 2.36 -7.87
N ALA A 81 -3.52 3.48 -8.42
CA ALA A 81 -3.51 4.78 -7.75
C ALA A 81 -4.44 4.83 -6.52
N LYS A 82 -5.51 4.03 -6.52
CA LYS A 82 -6.47 3.95 -5.42
C LYS A 82 -5.97 3.05 -4.29
N ILE A 83 -5.57 1.82 -4.61
CA ILE A 83 -5.24 0.80 -3.60
C ILE A 83 -3.77 0.91 -3.18
N ALA A 84 -2.85 0.89 -4.15
CA ALA A 84 -1.42 0.81 -3.86
C ALA A 84 -0.80 2.15 -3.37
N LYS A 85 -1.63 3.20 -3.20
CA LYS A 85 -1.25 4.44 -2.49
C LYS A 85 -1.10 4.22 -0.99
N HIS A 86 -1.85 3.29 -0.41
CA HIS A 86 -1.76 2.96 1.00
C HIS A 86 -0.39 2.33 1.32
N ARG A 87 0.20 2.77 2.43
CA ARG A 87 1.46 2.23 2.97
C ARG A 87 1.16 1.57 4.31
N PRO A 88 0.70 0.32 4.29
CA PRO A 88 0.43 -0.40 5.53
C PRO A 88 1.73 -0.61 6.31
N GLY A 89 1.65 -0.41 7.61
CA GLY A 89 2.68 -0.82 8.57
C GLY A 89 2.27 -2.14 9.19
N ILE A 90 3.20 -2.78 9.88
CA ILE A 90 2.95 -4.04 10.56
C ILE A 90 3.31 -3.84 12.02
N SER A 91 2.41 -4.27 12.89
CA SER A 91 2.63 -4.31 14.33
C SER A 91 2.55 -5.74 14.83
N PHE A 92 3.43 -6.05 15.78
CA PHE A 92 3.58 -7.34 16.42
C PHE A 92 2.88 -7.27 17.78
N LEU A 93 1.75 -7.96 17.89
CA LEU A 93 0.95 -7.99 19.12
C LEU A 93 1.30 -9.24 19.93
N THR A 94 1.63 -9.05 21.20
CA THR A 94 1.85 -10.15 22.16
C THR A 94 0.60 -10.35 23.00
N SER A 95 0.11 -11.60 23.09
CA SER A 95 -1.08 -11.91 23.90
C SER A 95 -0.66 -12.21 25.34
N GLY A 96 -1.08 -11.37 26.29
CA GLY A 96 -0.75 -11.57 27.72
C GLY A 96 0.75 -11.53 28.04
N GLY A 97 1.57 -11.06 27.10
CA GLY A 97 3.03 -11.14 27.21
C GLY A 97 3.58 -10.27 28.33
N ASP A 98 4.60 -10.81 29.01
CA ASP A 98 5.37 -10.12 30.04
C ASP A 98 6.01 -8.85 29.45
N TRP A 99 6.35 -7.90 30.33
CA TRP A 99 6.98 -6.64 29.95
C TRP A 99 8.11 -6.79 28.90
N SER A 100 8.97 -7.81 29.06
CA SER A 100 10.09 -8.06 28.14
C SER A 100 9.61 -8.45 26.73
N GLN A 101 8.53 -9.22 26.61
CA GLN A 101 7.98 -9.62 25.30
C GLN A 101 7.35 -8.42 24.60
N ARG A 102 6.68 -7.52 25.33
CA ARG A 102 6.14 -6.27 24.78
C ARG A 102 7.24 -5.34 24.26
N THR A 103 8.32 -5.16 25.02
CA THR A 103 9.45 -4.35 24.58
C THR A 103 10.14 -4.96 23.36
N LYS A 104 10.31 -6.29 23.32
CA LYS A 104 10.82 -6.98 22.13
C LYS A 104 9.93 -6.78 20.91
N ALA A 105 8.61 -6.94 21.06
CA ALA A 105 7.64 -6.74 19.98
C ALA A 105 7.70 -5.32 19.41
N LYS A 106 7.75 -4.28 20.27
CA LYS A 106 7.94 -2.89 19.83
C LYS A 106 9.23 -2.69 19.03
N ASN A 107 10.32 -3.35 19.43
CA ASN A 107 11.59 -3.25 18.71
C ASN A 107 11.56 -4.07 17.40
N LEU A 108 10.79 -5.15 17.36
CA LEU A 108 10.54 -5.94 16.15
C LEU A 108 9.71 -5.15 15.12
N ASP A 109 8.67 -4.41 15.56
CA ASP A 109 7.93 -3.45 14.72
C ASP A 109 8.91 -2.49 14.02
N LYS A 110 9.78 -1.85 14.81
CA LYS A 110 10.79 -0.92 14.29
C LYS A 110 11.78 -1.61 13.35
N PHE A 111 12.21 -2.83 13.68
CA PHE A 111 13.17 -3.60 12.88
C PHE A 111 12.60 -3.90 11.49
N ILE A 112 11.37 -4.41 11.43
CA ILE A 112 10.67 -4.77 10.19
C ILE A 112 10.32 -3.53 9.38
N GLN A 113 9.85 -2.46 10.03
CA GLN A 113 9.64 -1.19 9.35
C GLN A 113 10.93 -0.70 8.68
N GLY A 114 12.08 -0.81 9.36
CA GLY A 114 13.39 -0.53 8.78
C GLY A 114 13.71 -1.39 7.54
N GLN A 115 13.37 -2.68 7.58
CA GLN A 115 13.56 -3.59 6.44
C GLN A 115 12.63 -3.29 5.26
N ILE A 116 11.37 -2.96 5.51
CA ILE A 116 10.39 -2.58 4.48
C ILE A 116 10.91 -1.34 3.71
N TYR A 117 11.49 -0.36 4.42
CA TYR A 117 12.08 0.81 3.77
C TYR A 117 13.40 0.49 3.05
N SER A 118 14.29 -0.32 3.64
CA SER A 118 15.60 -0.66 3.06
C SER A 118 15.46 -1.46 1.76
N THR A 119 14.53 -2.41 1.73
CA THR A 119 14.22 -3.27 0.58
C THR A 119 13.38 -2.57 -0.48
N LYS A 120 12.86 -1.36 -0.19
CA LYS A 120 11.91 -0.62 -1.03
C LYS A 120 10.63 -1.42 -1.29
N ALA A 121 10.16 -2.19 -0.31
CA ALA A 121 9.00 -3.06 -0.39
C ALA A 121 7.79 -2.33 -1.00
N TYR A 122 7.42 -1.15 -0.50
CA TYR A 122 6.30 -0.37 -1.06
C TYR A 122 6.38 -0.14 -2.57
N LYS A 123 7.57 0.17 -3.11
CA LYS A 123 7.74 0.41 -4.55
C LYS A 123 7.65 -0.88 -5.36
N ILE A 124 8.13 -1.98 -4.80
CA ILE A 124 8.10 -3.30 -5.45
C ILE A 124 6.69 -3.86 -5.41
N SER A 125 6.02 -3.82 -4.25
CA SER A 125 4.62 -4.20 -4.09
C SER A 125 3.69 -3.39 -4.98
N GLN A 126 3.91 -2.07 -5.14
CA GLN A 126 3.14 -1.26 -6.10
C GLN A 126 3.27 -1.76 -7.54
N LYS A 127 4.47 -2.20 -7.95
CA LYS A 127 4.69 -2.74 -9.29
C LYS A 127 4.15 -4.15 -9.45
N ALA A 128 4.29 -5.00 -8.43
CA ALA A 128 3.69 -6.33 -8.42
C ALA A 128 2.15 -6.24 -8.42
N PHE A 129 1.56 -5.29 -7.70
CA PHE A 129 0.13 -5.01 -7.72
C PHE A 129 -0.36 -4.60 -9.12
N LEU A 130 0.43 -3.81 -9.85
CA LEU A 130 0.11 -3.50 -11.24
C LEU A 130 0.13 -4.75 -12.13
N ASP A 131 1.07 -5.67 -11.90
CA ASP A 131 1.07 -6.96 -12.61
C ASP A 131 -0.18 -7.77 -12.27
N ALA A 132 -0.58 -7.81 -11.01
CA ALA A 132 -1.84 -8.45 -10.59
C ALA A 132 -3.04 -7.82 -11.33
N CYS A 133 -3.08 -6.50 -11.49
CA CYS A 133 -4.14 -5.84 -12.27
C CYS A 133 -4.13 -6.27 -13.75
N ILE A 134 -2.96 -6.47 -14.36
CA ILE A 134 -2.86 -6.78 -15.80
C ILE A 134 -3.05 -8.27 -16.06
N VAL A 135 -2.22 -9.11 -15.45
CA VAL A 135 -2.14 -10.55 -15.72
C VAL A 135 -2.82 -11.40 -14.65
N GLY A 136 -3.36 -10.79 -13.60
CA GLY A 136 -4.12 -11.45 -12.55
C GLY A 136 -3.31 -11.78 -11.31
N THR A 137 -2.02 -12.10 -11.47
CA THR A 137 -1.11 -12.36 -10.34
C THR A 137 0.17 -11.54 -10.43
N GLY A 138 0.47 -10.81 -9.36
CA GLY A 138 1.74 -10.13 -9.12
C GLY A 138 2.63 -10.96 -8.21
N VAL A 139 3.93 -10.99 -8.49
CA VAL A 139 4.85 -11.85 -7.74
C VAL A 139 6.06 -11.08 -7.23
N ILE A 140 6.36 -11.28 -5.95
CA ILE A 140 7.53 -10.71 -5.27
C ILE A 140 8.36 -11.86 -4.74
N LYS A 141 9.61 -11.98 -5.19
CA LYS A 141 10.58 -12.92 -4.63
C LYS A 141 11.31 -12.26 -3.47
N VAL A 142 11.36 -12.94 -2.33
CA VAL A 142 12.15 -12.54 -1.16
C VAL A 142 13.43 -13.36 -1.18
N LEU A 143 14.58 -12.67 -1.27
CA LEU A 143 15.87 -13.34 -1.40
C LEU A 143 16.94 -12.64 -0.58
N MET A 144 18.00 -13.37 -0.24
CA MET A 144 19.19 -12.80 0.38
C MET A 144 20.31 -12.66 -0.65
N GLU A 145 20.90 -11.46 -0.73
CA GLU A 145 22.00 -11.16 -1.64
C GLU A 145 23.10 -10.41 -0.85
N HIS A 146 24.30 -11.00 -0.78
CA HIS A 146 25.44 -10.44 -0.05
C HIS A 146 25.13 -10.09 1.44
N GLY A 147 24.46 -10.99 2.16
CA GLY A 147 24.11 -10.81 3.57
C GLY A 147 23.05 -9.72 3.83
N LYS A 148 22.31 -9.32 2.79
CA LYS A 148 21.21 -8.35 2.88
C LYS A 148 19.95 -8.91 2.26
N THR A 149 18.82 -8.72 2.93
CA THR A 149 17.52 -9.05 2.34
C THR A 149 17.22 -8.12 1.18
N LYS A 150 16.70 -8.68 0.09
CA LYS A 150 16.28 -7.97 -1.12
C LYS A 150 14.95 -8.52 -1.59
N LEU A 151 14.14 -7.63 -2.14
CA LEU A 151 12.90 -7.98 -2.81
C LEU A 151 13.10 -7.80 -4.31
N GLU A 152 12.60 -8.74 -5.10
CA GLU A 152 12.62 -8.68 -6.56
C GLU A 152 11.20 -8.89 -7.08
N ARG A 153 10.71 -7.99 -7.96
CA ARG A 153 9.47 -8.23 -8.69
C ARG A 153 9.75 -9.25 -9.79
N ILE A 154 9.02 -10.37 -9.77
CA ILE A 154 9.14 -11.42 -10.77
C ILE A 154 7.96 -11.33 -11.74
N PRO A 155 8.20 -11.23 -13.06
CA PRO A 155 7.14 -11.38 -14.05
C PRO A 155 6.49 -12.76 -13.92
N MET A 156 5.17 -12.82 -13.91
CA MET A 156 4.43 -14.08 -13.84
C MET A 156 4.82 -15.07 -14.96
N LEU A 157 5.22 -14.56 -16.14
CA LEU A 157 5.73 -15.35 -17.28
C LEU A 157 6.98 -16.18 -16.96
N GLU A 158 7.74 -15.82 -15.92
CA GLU A 158 8.90 -16.61 -15.48
C GLU A 158 8.49 -17.83 -14.65
N LEU A 159 7.30 -17.82 -14.04
CA LEU A 159 6.86 -18.90 -13.16
C LEU A 159 6.03 -19.95 -13.91
N THR A 160 6.23 -21.20 -13.51
CA THR A 160 5.52 -22.38 -14.03
C THR A 160 5.10 -23.23 -12.85
N VAL A 161 3.85 -23.67 -12.86
CA VAL A 161 3.25 -24.52 -11.82
C VAL A 161 2.46 -25.61 -12.54
N ASP A 162 2.47 -26.83 -12.03
CA ASP A 162 1.65 -27.91 -12.59
C ASP A 162 0.17 -27.62 -12.33
N GLY A 163 -0.63 -27.51 -13.39
CA GLY A 163 -2.06 -27.19 -13.29
C GLY A 163 -2.87 -28.27 -12.57
N ALA A 164 -2.46 -29.54 -12.68
CA ALA A 164 -3.14 -30.65 -12.01
C ALA A 164 -2.90 -30.58 -10.49
N GLU A 165 -1.68 -30.24 -10.06
CA GLU A 165 -1.34 -30.06 -8.65
C GLU A 165 -1.97 -28.77 -8.08
N ALA A 166 -1.99 -27.71 -8.89
CA ALA A 166 -2.44 -26.38 -8.51
C ALA A 166 -3.96 -26.18 -8.49
N THR A 167 -4.76 -27.21 -8.78
CA THR A 167 -6.23 -27.09 -8.88
C THR A 167 -6.87 -26.57 -7.59
N HIS A 168 -6.29 -26.91 -6.43
CA HIS A 168 -6.76 -26.45 -5.12
C HIS A 168 -6.05 -25.18 -4.62
N GLY A 169 -5.18 -24.55 -5.43
CA GLY A 169 -4.46 -23.34 -5.05
C GLY A 169 -3.25 -23.57 -4.12
N GLU A 170 -2.93 -24.83 -3.80
CA GLU A 170 -1.83 -25.20 -2.90
C GLU A 170 -0.81 -26.12 -3.60
N PRO A 171 -0.08 -25.63 -4.62
CA PRO A 171 0.96 -26.42 -5.26
C PRO A 171 2.13 -26.64 -4.28
N ARG A 172 2.77 -27.82 -4.32
CA ARG A 172 4.00 -28.10 -3.58
C ARG A 172 5.24 -27.93 -4.44
N GLN A 173 5.06 -27.61 -5.73
CA GLN A 173 6.15 -27.36 -6.65
C GLN A 173 5.96 -26.06 -7.42
N ILE A 174 7.03 -25.29 -7.54
CA ILE A 174 7.10 -24.10 -8.40
C ILE A 174 8.43 -24.10 -9.14
N PHE A 175 8.39 -23.68 -10.40
CA PHE A 175 9.58 -23.50 -11.22
C PHE A 175 9.67 -22.06 -11.70
N GLN A 176 10.80 -21.40 -11.47
CA GLN A 176 11.15 -20.13 -12.09
C GLN A 176 12.13 -20.36 -13.23
N THR A 177 11.77 -19.89 -14.43
CA THR A 177 12.62 -19.92 -15.61
C THR A 177 13.00 -18.50 -15.98
N LYS A 178 14.29 -18.18 -15.88
CA LYS A 178 14.82 -16.84 -16.16
C LYS A 178 15.89 -16.89 -17.23
N MET A 179 15.83 -15.96 -18.17
CA MET A 179 16.92 -15.72 -19.11
C MET A 179 17.98 -14.87 -18.42
N VAL A 180 19.15 -15.45 -18.17
CA VAL A 180 20.24 -14.81 -17.42
C VAL A 180 21.47 -14.69 -18.30
N SER A 181 22.22 -13.59 -18.17
CA SER A 181 23.51 -13.49 -18.87
C SER A 181 24.49 -14.55 -18.39
N ARG A 182 25.12 -15.27 -19.34
CA ARG A 182 26.10 -16.32 -19.01
C ARG A 182 27.22 -15.82 -18.11
N HIS A 183 27.70 -14.60 -18.35
CA HIS A 183 28.78 -14.01 -17.56
C HIS A 183 28.36 -13.70 -16.12
N VAL A 184 27.13 -13.22 -15.91
CA VAL A 184 26.58 -12.95 -14.58
C VAL A 184 26.37 -14.25 -13.81
N LEU A 185 25.82 -15.27 -14.48
CA LEU A 185 25.61 -16.58 -13.88
C LEU A 185 26.94 -17.26 -13.52
N ALA A 186 27.94 -17.15 -14.40
CA ALA A 186 29.30 -17.64 -14.16
C ALA A 186 30.01 -16.91 -13.00
N ALA A 187 29.69 -15.64 -12.75
CA ALA A 187 30.18 -14.90 -11.59
C ALA A 187 29.50 -15.35 -10.29
N LYS A 188 28.20 -15.67 -10.34
CA LYS A 188 27.45 -16.22 -9.19
C LYS A 188 27.89 -17.64 -8.83
N PHE A 189 28.23 -18.47 -9.83
CA PHE A 189 28.65 -19.86 -9.65
C PHE A 189 30.07 -20.12 -10.18
N PRO A 190 31.13 -19.61 -9.51
CA PRO A 190 32.50 -19.66 -10.03
C PRO A 190 33.02 -21.09 -10.21
N LYS A 191 32.58 -22.05 -9.38
CA LYS A 191 32.96 -23.48 -9.48
C LYS A 191 32.46 -24.15 -10.76
N LYS A 192 31.37 -23.63 -11.35
CA LYS A 192 30.69 -24.18 -12.53
C LYS A 192 30.86 -23.29 -13.77
N LYS A 193 31.72 -22.26 -13.69
CA LYS A 193 31.95 -21.26 -14.74
C LYS A 193 32.23 -21.85 -16.11
N LYS A 194 33.09 -22.88 -16.22
CA LYS A 194 33.42 -23.50 -17.51
C LYS A 194 32.18 -24.13 -18.17
N GLN A 195 31.43 -24.90 -17.41
CA GLN A 195 30.20 -25.57 -17.87
C GLN A 195 29.13 -24.56 -18.31
N ILE A 196 28.99 -23.45 -17.58
CA ILE A 196 28.04 -22.38 -17.94
C ILE A 196 28.43 -21.69 -19.25
N LEU A 197 29.72 -21.41 -19.47
CA LEU A 197 30.18 -20.73 -20.68
C LEU A 197 30.09 -21.64 -21.92
N GLU A 198 30.30 -22.95 -21.75
CA GLU A 198 30.27 -23.95 -22.82
C GLU A 198 28.86 -24.47 -23.12
N ALA A 199 27.86 -24.18 -22.27
CA ALA A 199 26.50 -24.69 -22.44
C ALA A 199 25.89 -24.25 -23.77
N VAL A 200 25.41 -25.18 -24.59
CA VAL A 200 24.62 -24.84 -25.77
C VAL A 200 23.17 -24.83 -25.32
N ASP A 201 22.48 -23.71 -25.53
CA ASP A 201 21.07 -23.61 -25.23
C ASP A 201 20.33 -23.89 -26.54
N GLU A 202 19.54 -24.97 -26.58
CA GLU A 202 18.56 -25.20 -27.64
C GLU A 202 17.43 -24.19 -27.41
N ILE A 203 17.66 -22.96 -27.85
CA ILE A 203 16.62 -21.93 -27.82
C ILE A 203 15.70 -22.24 -28.99
N ASP A 204 14.41 -22.43 -28.70
CA ASP A 204 13.34 -22.57 -29.69
C ASP A 204 13.61 -21.71 -30.92
N GLU A 205 13.84 -22.39 -32.05
CA GLU A 205 13.95 -21.81 -33.40
C GLU A 205 12.72 -20.98 -33.78
N ASP A 206 11.64 -21.05 -32.99
CA ASP A 206 10.36 -20.38 -33.20
C ASP A 206 10.40 -18.86 -32.93
N THR A 207 11.49 -18.37 -32.33
CA THR A 207 11.74 -16.92 -32.23
C THR A 207 12.58 -16.47 -33.44
N GLY A 208 11.92 -16.12 -34.54
CA GLY A 208 12.51 -15.62 -35.80
C GLY A 208 13.31 -14.30 -35.71
N ASP A 209 13.95 -14.03 -34.58
CA ASP A 209 14.89 -12.93 -34.36
C ASP A 209 16.31 -13.38 -34.74
N GLU A 210 16.69 -13.16 -36.00
CA GLU A 210 18.05 -13.39 -36.52
C GLU A 210 19.12 -12.43 -35.93
N THR A 211 18.78 -11.61 -34.92
CA THR A 211 19.73 -10.66 -34.31
C THR A 211 19.59 -10.59 -32.79
N ARG A 212 20.11 -11.58 -32.07
CA ARG A 212 20.37 -11.46 -30.63
C ARG A 212 21.76 -10.89 -30.37
N TYR A 213 21.83 -9.66 -29.85
CA TYR A 213 23.08 -9.02 -29.40
C TYR A 213 23.51 -9.43 -27.98
N SER A 214 22.66 -10.17 -27.24
CA SER A 214 22.87 -10.50 -25.83
C SER A 214 23.10 -11.99 -25.61
N ASP A 215 24.22 -12.34 -24.96
CA ASP A 215 24.57 -13.70 -24.56
C ASP A 215 23.81 -14.12 -23.29
N LEU A 216 22.65 -14.76 -23.50
CA LEU A 216 21.71 -15.21 -22.47
C LEU A 216 21.61 -16.74 -22.49
N ILE A 217 21.34 -17.31 -21.32
CA ILE A 217 21.06 -18.74 -21.14
C ILE A 217 19.81 -18.89 -20.27
N LYS A 218 18.99 -19.89 -20.58
CA LYS A 218 17.84 -20.31 -19.79
C LYS A 218 18.32 -20.97 -18.49
N CYS A 219 17.92 -20.41 -17.36
CA CYS A 219 18.20 -20.94 -16.03
C CYS A 219 16.89 -21.28 -15.35
N HIS A 220 16.78 -22.52 -14.87
CA HIS A 220 15.67 -23.01 -14.06
C HIS A 220 16.06 -22.97 -12.58
N GLU A 221 15.16 -22.47 -11.75
CA GLU A 221 15.21 -22.56 -10.31
C GLU A 221 13.92 -23.25 -9.87
N ALA A 222 14.07 -24.42 -9.25
CA ALA A 222 12.98 -25.35 -8.95
C ALA A 222 12.90 -25.55 -7.43
N TRP A 223 11.68 -25.48 -6.91
CA TRP A 223 11.39 -25.73 -5.49
C TRP A 223 10.38 -26.84 -5.35
N HIS A 224 10.64 -27.76 -4.44
CA HIS A 224 9.69 -28.72 -3.90
C HIS A 224 9.58 -28.51 -2.39
N LEU A 225 8.36 -28.26 -1.90
CA LEU A 225 8.09 -28.13 -0.47
C LEU A 225 8.06 -29.51 0.21
N PRO A 226 8.57 -29.64 1.43
CA PRO A 226 8.48 -30.87 2.22
C PRO A 226 7.06 -31.44 2.27
N SER A 227 6.89 -32.74 2.03
CA SER A 227 5.59 -33.43 2.04
C SER A 227 4.82 -33.28 3.36
N GLY A 228 5.51 -33.02 4.46
CA GLY A 228 4.95 -32.71 5.76
C GLY A 228 6.03 -32.20 6.72
N PRO A 229 5.67 -31.87 7.98
CA PRO A 229 6.59 -31.26 8.94
C PRO A 229 7.84 -32.09 9.24
N ASP A 230 7.71 -33.42 9.22
CA ASP A 230 8.82 -34.35 9.48
C ASP A 230 9.42 -34.93 8.19
N ALA A 231 8.99 -34.46 7.01
CA ALA A 231 9.45 -34.98 5.73
C ALA A 231 10.73 -34.26 5.30
N GLY A 232 11.82 -35.01 5.10
CA GLY A 232 13.09 -34.49 4.58
C GLY A 232 13.19 -34.56 3.05
N ASP A 233 12.08 -34.42 2.34
CA ASP A 233 12.01 -34.56 0.88
C ASP A 233 11.93 -33.22 0.13
N GLY A 234 11.84 -32.10 0.85
CA GLY A 234 11.90 -30.76 0.27
C GLY A 234 13.26 -30.49 -0.38
N ARG A 235 13.26 -29.87 -1.56
CA ARG A 235 14.46 -29.70 -2.37
C ARG A 235 14.45 -28.42 -3.20
N HIS A 236 15.59 -27.76 -3.27
CA HIS A 236 15.81 -26.56 -4.06
C HIS A 236 16.98 -26.76 -5.03
N ILE A 237 16.72 -26.58 -6.32
CA ILE A 237 17.70 -26.82 -7.38
C ILE A 237 17.77 -25.61 -8.31
N ILE A 238 18.99 -25.16 -8.61
CA ILE A 238 19.26 -24.23 -9.71
C ILE A 238 20.01 -24.99 -10.79
N SER A 239 19.50 -24.97 -12.01
CA SER A 239 20.09 -25.69 -13.15
C SER A 239 19.98 -24.93 -14.47
N ILE A 240 20.92 -25.23 -15.35
CA ILE A 240 20.84 -24.97 -16.79
C ILE A 240 20.70 -26.32 -17.50
N SER A 241 20.29 -26.31 -18.77
CA SER A 241 20.07 -27.53 -19.58
C SER A 241 21.20 -28.56 -19.50
N SER A 242 22.46 -28.11 -19.37
CA SER A 242 23.65 -28.97 -19.36
C SER A 242 24.21 -29.31 -17.98
N THR A 243 23.81 -28.62 -16.91
CA THR A 243 24.49 -28.72 -15.60
C THR A 243 23.63 -28.23 -14.43
N THR A 244 23.70 -28.97 -13.32
CA THR A 244 23.19 -28.54 -12.01
C THR A 244 24.17 -27.56 -11.33
N LEU A 245 23.68 -26.37 -10.99
CA LEU A 245 24.45 -25.27 -10.38
C LEU A 245 24.36 -25.27 -8.86
N LEU A 246 23.16 -25.50 -8.32
CA LEU A 246 22.86 -25.63 -6.89
C LEU A 246 21.90 -26.81 -6.69
N ASP A 247 22.10 -27.56 -5.61
CA ASP A 247 21.25 -28.68 -5.19
C ASP A 247 21.36 -28.76 -3.67
N GLU A 248 20.30 -28.32 -2.98
CA GLU A 248 20.23 -28.25 -1.53
C GLU A 248 18.87 -28.71 -1.02
N ASP A 249 18.84 -29.20 0.21
CA ASP A 249 17.61 -29.56 0.89
C ASP A 249 16.81 -28.28 1.21
N TYR A 250 15.48 -28.35 1.12
CA TYR A 250 14.60 -27.22 1.36
C TYR A 250 13.66 -27.52 2.53
N GLU A 251 13.95 -26.95 3.69
CA GLU A 251 13.24 -27.28 4.94
C GLU A 251 11.97 -26.43 5.16
N LYS A 252 11.82 -25.33 4.40
CA LYS A 252 10.71 -24.39 4.56
C LYS A 252 9.43 -24.94 3.95
N ASP A 253 8.30 -24.69 4.61
CA ASP A 253 6.96 -25.06 4.18
C ASP A 253 6.30 -24.04 3.23
N TYR A 254 7.03 -22.99 2.85
CA TYR A 254 6.58 -21.93 1.95
C TYR A 254 7.61 -21.66 0.85
N PHE A 255 7.16 -21.17 -0.31
CA PHE A 255 8.05 -20.75 -1.40
C PHE A 255 8.63 -19.35 -1.15
N PRO A 256 9.80 -19.00 -1.71
CA PRO A 256 10.39 -17.66 -1.56
C PRO A 256 9.66 -16.57 -2.39
N PHE A 257 8.35 -16.74 -2.62
CA PHE A 257 7.48 -15.86 -3.36
C PHE A 257 6.31 -15.43 -2.50
N VAL A 258 5.92 -14.17 -2.65
CA VAL A 258 4.68 -13.60 -2.15
C VAL A 258 3.82 -13.24 -3.36
N PHE A 259 2.58 -13.72 -3.35
CA PHE A 259 1.64 -13.61 -4.47
C PHE A 259 0.56 -12.56 -4.16
N ILE A 260 0.33 -11.67 -5.10
CA ILE A 260 -0.77 -10.70 -5.05
C ILE A 260 -1.75 -11.07 -6.14
N ARG A 261 -3.01 -11.38 -5.80
CA ARG A 261 -4.03 -11.72 -6.79
C ARG A 261 -5.04 -10.59 -6.89
N TRP A 262 -5.38 -10.18 -8.11
CA TRP A 262 -6.45 -9.21 -8.32
C TRP A 262 -7.81 -9.82 -7.99
N THR A 263 -8.08 -11.00 -8.52
CA THR A 263 -9.23 -11.83 -8.15
C THR A 263 -8.77 -13.28 -8.03
N GLU A 264 -9.16 -13.95 -6.97
CA GLU A 264 -8.83 -15.36 -6.77
C GLU A 264 -9.69 -16.26 -7.66
N SER A 265 -9.06 -17.27 -8.26
CA SER A 265 -9.76 -18.27 -9.06
C SER A 265 -10.18 -19.44 -8.18
N PRO A 266 -11.40 -19.97 -8.29
CA PRO A 266 -11.85 -21.10 -7.46
C PRO A 266 -11.19 -22.44 -7.82
N ILE A 267 -10.53 -22.53 -8.98
CA ILE A 267 -10.02 -23.79 -9.54
C ILE A 267 -8.56 -23.68 -10.04
N SER A 268 -7.90 -22.56 -9.78
CA SER A 268 -6.56 -22.27 -10.28
C SER A 268 -5.74 -21.55 -9.24
N PHE A 269 -4.45 -21.88 -9.16
CA PHE A 269 -3.48 -21.13 -8.36
C PHE A 269 -3.29 -19.68 -8.85
N TRP A 270 -3.52 -19.42 -10.13
CA TRP A 270 -3.36 -18.09 -10.71
C TRP A 270 -4.65 -17.28 -10.57
N GLY A 271 -4.50 -16.02 -10.16
CA GLY A 271 -5.59 -15.05 -10.15
C GLY A 271 -5.95 -14.54 -11.54
N ASP A 272 -7.13 -13.93 -11.63
CA ASP A 272 -7.63 -13.25 -12.83
C ASP A 272 -7.47 -11.74 -12.71
N GLY A 273 -7.03 -11.09 -13.79
CA GLY A 273 -6.74 -9.65 -13.82
C GLY A 273 -7.80 -8.83 -14.55
N LEU A 274 -7.80 -7.52 -14.31
CA LEU A 274 -8.67 -6.54 -14.99
C LEU A 274 -8.54 -6.61 -16.52
N ALA A 275 -7.34 -6.87 -17.05
CA ALA A 275 -7.16 -6.95 -18.51
C ALA A 275 -7.90 -8.16 -19.11
N LYS A 276 -8.04 -9.26 -18.36
CA LYS A 276 -8.81 -10.44 -18.79
C LYS A 276 -10.31 -10.12 -18.84
N GLU A 277 -10.83 -9.46 -17.81
CA GLU A 277 -12.24 -9.05 -17.73
C GLU A 277 -12.63 -8.11 -18.89
N VAL A 278 -11.77 -7.14 -19.21
CA VAL A 278 -12.06 -6.08 -20.20
C VAL A 278 -11.54 -6.41 -21.60
N LYS A 279 -10.82 -7.53 -21.81
CA LYS A 279 -10.23 -7.95 -23.10
C LYS A 279 -11.25 -7.87 -24.24
N GLY A 280 -12.46 -8.41 -24.02
CA GLY A 280 -13.53 -8.41 -25.03
C GLY A 280 -13.91 -6.99 -25.48
N ILE A 281 -14.07 -6.07 -24.53
CA ILE A 281 -14.43 -4.67 -24.81
C ILE A 281 -13.28 -3.95 -25.52
N GLN A 282 -12.04 -4.11 -25.04
CA GLN A 282 -10.87 -3.44 -25.63
C GLN A 282 -10.64 -3.87 -27.09
N VAL A 283 -10.82 -5.16 -27.40
CA VAL A 283 -10.70 -5.68 -28.78
C VAL A 283 -11.77 -5.06 -29.67
N GLU A 284 -13.01 -4.93 -29.19
CA GLU A 284 -14.09 -4.33 -29.98
C GLU A 284 -13.88 -2.83 -30.19
N VAL A 285 -13.43 -2.11 -29.17
CA VAL A 285 -13.04 -0.69 -29.26
C VAL A 285 -11.96 -0.48 -30.32
N ASN A 286 -10.93 -1.32 -30.32
CA ASN A 286 -9.85 -1.24 -31.33
C ASN A 286 -10.38 -1.49 -32.75
N LYS A 287 -11.28 -2.47 -32.93
CA LYS A 287 -11.92 -2.76 -34.23
C LYS A 287 -12.77 -1.59 -34.71
N LEU A 288 -13.62 -1.05 -33.85
CA LEU A 288 -14.49 0.09 -34.18
C LEU A 288 -13.69 1.34 -34.52
N LEU A 289 -12.65 1.65 -33.75
CA LEU A 289 -11.77 2.80 -34.02
C LEU A 289 -11.06 2.67 -35.38
N ALA A 290 -10.57 1.47 -35.71
CA ALA A 290 -9.97 1.22 -37.02
C ALA A 290 -10.99 1.42 -38.15
N GLN A 291 -12.22 0.95 -37.99
CA GLN A 291 -13.30 1.16 -38.97
C GLN A 291 -13.68 2.64 -39.12
N ILE A 292 -13.85 3.36 -38.01
CA ILE A 292 -14.14 4.80 -37.97
C ILE A 292 -13.04 5.57 -38.71
N GLN A 293 -11.77 5.28 -38.41
CA GLN A 293 -10.65 5.94 -39.07
C GLN A 293 -10.63 5.69 -40.58
N GLN A 294 -10.83 4.44 -41.00
CA GLN A 294 -10.91 4.10 -42.43
C GLN A 294 -12.03 4.86 -43.13
N GLN A 295 -13.22 4.91 -42.53
CA GLN A 295 -14.37 5.60 -43.08
C GLN A 295 -14.12 7.11 -43.19
N MET A 296 -13.51 7.72 -42.16
CA MET A 296 -13.09 9.12 -42.21
C MET A 296 -12.08 9.41 -43.31
N HIS A 297 -11.09 8.54 -43.53
CA HIS A 297 -10.13 8.70 -44.63
C HIS A 297 -10.77 8.55 -46.02
N LEU A 298 -11.77 7.68 -46.14
CA LEU A 298 -12.51 7.49 -47.40
C LEU A 298 -13.51 8.61 -47.69
N ALA A 299 -13.92 9.37 -46.68
CA ALA A 299 -14.85 10.49 -46.78
C ALA A 299 -14.20 11.75 -47.39
N THR A 300 -13.58 11.58 -48.56
CA THR A 300 -13.09 12.67 -49.39
C THR A 300 -14.25 13.26 -50.19
N PRO A 301 -14.46 14.60 -50.18
CA PRO A 301 -15.51 15.22 -50.98
C PRO A 301 -15.37 14.85 -52.44
N LYS A 302 -16.49 14.46 -53.07
CA LYS A 302 -16.56 14.18 -54.50
C LYS A 302 -17.39 15.25 -55.17
N VAL A 303 -16.99 15.62 -56.39
CA VAL A 303 -17.78 16.55 -57.22
C VAL A 303 -18.44 15.71 -58.29
N PHE A 304 -19.78 15.68 -58.29
CA PHE A 304 -20.53 15.06 -59.37
C PHE A 304 -20.71 16.07 -60.50
N ILE A 305 -20.32 15.64 -61.70
CA ILE A 305 -20.39 16.43 -62.92
C ILE A 305 -21.17 15.60 -63.93
N GLU A 306 -22.18 16.21 -64.53
CA GLU A 306 -22.95 15.57 -65.61
C GLU A 306 -22.06 15.38 -66.84
N GLU A 307 -22.08 14.19 -67.45
CA GLU A 307 -21.18 13.80 -68.54
C GLU A 307 -21.30 14.69 -69.79
N THR A 308 -22.50 15.25 -70.03
CA THR A 308 -22.77 16.19 -71.13
C THR A 308 -22.43 17.65 -70.80
N SER A 309 -22.00 17.95 -69.56
CA SER A 309 -21.72 19.32 -69.15
C SER A 309 -20.45 19.86 -69.81
N LYS A 310 -20.47 21.13 -70.24
CA LYS A 310 -19.32 21.79 -70.88
C LYS A 310 -18.36 22.43 -69.88
N ILE A 311 -18.21 21.81 -68.70
CA ILE A 311 -17.38 22.34 -67.62
C ILE A 311 -15.93 21.92 -67.87
N VAL A 312 -15.02 22.90 -67.90
CA VAL A 312 -13.59 22.63 -68.08
C VAL A 312 -13.01 22.14 -66.76
N ASN A 313 -12.54 20.88 -66.72
CA ASN A 313 -12.02 20.24 -65.50
C ASN A 313 -10.92 21.06 -64.79
N ALA A 314 -10.11 21.83 -65.53
CA ALA A 314 -9.07 22.69 -64.96
C ALA A 314 -9.61 23.87 -64.11
N HIS A 315 -10.89 24.23 -64.25
CA HIS A 315 -11.53 25.26 -63.43
C HIS A 315 -11.93 24.74 -62.04
N LEU A 316 -11.97 23.41 -61.83
CA LEU A 316 -12.15 22.80 -60.52
C LEU A 316 -10.81 22.75 -59.79
N ASN A 317 -10.42 23.89 -59.24
CA ASN A 317 -9.16 24.06 -58.53
C ASN A 317 -9.37 24.75 -57.16
N ASN A 318 -8.38 24.64 -56.28
CA ASN A 318 -8.45 25.15 -54.91
C ASN A 318 -7.87 26.58 -54.79
N ARG A 319 -8.08 27.45 -55.79
CA ARG A 319 -7.57 28.83 -55.78
C ARG A 319 -8.53 29.75 -55.04
N VAL A 320 -8.00 30.53 -54.09
CA VAL A 320 -8.75 31.56 -53.36
C VAL A 320 -9.28 32.61 -54.35
N PHE A 321 -10.58 32.93 -54.28
CA PHE A 321 -11.32 33.80 -55.22
C PHE A 321 -11.45 33.29 -56.68
N GLY A 322 -11.35 31.98 -56.92
CA GLY A 322 -11.63 31.39 -58.24
C GLY A 322 -13.11 31.44 -58.64
N ALA A 323 -13.43 32.03 -59.78
CA ALA A 323 -14.79 32.03 -60.34
C ALA A 323 -15.01 30.81 -61.26
N ILE A 324 -15.89 29.87 -60.86
CA ILE A 324 -16.22 28.68 -61.66
C ILE A 324 -17.42 29.01 -62.55
N ARG A 325 -17.19 29.12 -63.86
CA ARG A 325 -18.25 29.35 -64.84
C ARG A 325 -18.80 27.99 -65.31
N TYR A 326 -20.12 27.83 -65.28
CA TYR A 326 -20.83 26.62 -65.75
C TYR A 326 -21.92 26.99 -66.78
N ARG A 327 -22.37 26.00 -67.55
CA ARG A 327 -23.49 26.12 -68.50
C ARG A 327 -24.36 24.87 -68.40
N GLY A 328 -25.65 25.04 -68.14
CA GLY A 328 -26.55 23.92 -67.82
C GLY A 328 -26.60 23.65 -66.31
N THR A 329 -26.53 22.38 -65.91
CA THR A 329 -26.60 21.95 -64.50
C THR A 329 -25.30 22.29 -63.75
N PRO A 330 -25.35 22.95 -62.57
CA PRO A 330 -24.16 23.23 -61.78
C PRO A 330 -23.56 21.95 -61.16
N PRO A 331 -22.22 21.85 -61.00
CA PRO A 331 -21.61 20.76 -60.25
C PRO A 331 -22.13 20.70 -58.82
N GLN A 332 -22.44 19.49 -58.35
CA GLN A 332 -22.87 19.29 -56.98
C GLN A 332 -21.73 18.68 -56.17
N PHE A 333 -21.35 19.36 -55.09
CA PHE A 333 -20.47 18.79 -54.08
C PHE A 333 -21.25 17.74 -53.31
N PHE A 334 -20.81 16.50 -53.44
CA PHE A 334 -21.25 15.43 -52.56
C PHE A 334 -20.20 15.25 -51.48
N VAL A 335 -20.55 15.64 -50.28
CA VAL A 335 -19.78 15.32 -49.08
C VAL A 335 -20.38 14.04 -48.51
N PRO A 336 -19.72 12.88 -48.67
CA PRO A 336 -20.22 11.65 -48.06
C PRO A 336 -20.33 11.85 -46.56
N ARG A 337 -21.43 11.42 -45.94
CA ARG A 337 -21.48 11.30 -44.47
C ARG A 337 -20.42 10.28 -44.08
N SER A 338 -19.37 10.77 -43.41
CA SER A 338 -18.14 10.00 -43.20
C SER A 338 -18.36 8.79 -42.31
N VAL A 339 -19.10 8.95 -41.21
CA VAL A 339 -19.34 7.89 -40.21
C VAL A 339 -20.75 8.07 -39.64
N SER A 340 -21.45 6.97 -39.35
CA SER A 340 -22.74 7.02 -38.66
C SER A 340 -22.56 7.48 -37.21
N GLY A 341 -23.44 8.38 -36.73
CA GLY A 341 -23.43 8.82 -35.32
C GLY A 341 -23.59 7.67 -34.32
N GLU A 342 -24.29 6.59 -34.70
CA GLU A 342 -24.49 5.40 -33.87
C GLU A 342 -23.17 4.67 -33.56
N MET A 343 -22.17 4.74 -34.45
CA MET A 343 -20.86 4.12 -34.24
C MET A 343 -20.11 4.79 -33.08
N PHE A 344 -20.18 6.13 -32.98
CA PHE A 344 -19.59 6.86 -31.86
C PHE A 344 -20.37 6.60 -30.57
N GLN A 345 -21.70 6.57 -30.61
CA GLN A 345 -22.51 6.23 -29.43
C GLN A 345 -22.25 4.80 -28.94
N HIS A 346 -22.02 3.86 -29.85
CA HIS A 346 -21.66 2.49 -29.46
C HIS A 346 -20.27 2.43 -28.84
N LEU A 347 -19.30 3.16 -29.40
CA LEU A 347 -17.96 3.32 -28.83
C LEU A 347 -18.05 3.85 -27.39
N ASP A 348 -18.76 4.96 -27.18
CA ASP A 348 -18.94 5.56 -25.84
C ASP A 348 -19.62 4.58 -24.87
N ARG A 349 -20.64 3.84 -25.33
CA ARG A 349 -21.30 2.79 -24.53
C ARG A 349 -20.35 1.67 -24.13
N LEU A 350 -19.42 1.26 -25.00
CA LEU A 350 -18.42 0.25 -24.68
C LEU A 350 -17.43 0.75 -23.63
N VAL A 351 -16.98 2.00 -23.75
CA VAL A 351 -16.11 2.65 -22.75
C VAL A 351 -16.81 2.71 -21.40
N GLN A 352 -18.06 3.18 -21.36
CA GLN A 352 -18.84 3.26 -20.12
C GLN A 352 -19.03 1.87 -19.49
N LYS A 353 -19.39 0.85 -20.29
CA LYS A 353 -19.53 -0.53 -19.80
C LYS A 353 -18.24 -1.10 -19.20
N ALA A 354 -17.07 -0.70 -19.69
CA ALA A 354 -15.79 -1.16 -19.12
C ALA A 354 -15.59 -0.63 -17.69
N TYR A 355 -15.92 0.64 -17.44
CA TYR A 355 -15.88 1.25 -16.11
C TYR A 355 -16.94 0.64 -15.18
N GLU A 356 -18.17 0.43 -15.68
CA GLU A 356 -19.25 -0.21 -14.92
C GLU A 356 -18.92 -1.66 -14.52
N MET A 357 -18.37 -2.45 -15.44
CA MET A 357 -18.03 -3.86 -15.22
C MET A 357 -16.94 -4.03 -14.16
N THR A 358 -15.91 -3.19 -14.21
CA THR A 358 -14.79 -3.23 -13.25
C THR A 358 -15.09 -2.52 -11.94
N GLY A 359 -16.21 -1.77 -11.86
CA GLY A 359 -16.56 -0.98 -10.69
C GLY A 359 -15.66 0.23 -10.44
N ILE A 360 -14.80 0.59 -11.40
CA ILE A 360 -13.94 1.78 -11.33
C ILE A 360 -14.74 2.95 -11.89
N SER A 361 -14.89 4.02 -11.10
CA SER A 361 -15.54 5.25 -11.55
C SER A 361 -14.71 5.95 -12.62
N GLU A 362 -15.36 6.35 -13.71
CA GLU A 362 -14.74 7.12 -14.79
C GLU A 362 -14.18 8.46 -14.27
N LEU A 363 -14.85 9.07 -13.30
CA LEU A 363 -14.40 10.32 -12.66
C LEU A 363 -13.09 10.09 -11.89
N SER A 364 -13.02 8.99 -11.14
CA SER A 364 -11.82 8.59 -10.39
C SER A 364 -10.66 8.28 -11.34
N ALA A 365 -10.92 7.59 -12.47
CA ALA A 365 -9.91 7.31 -13.48
C ALA A 365 -9.42 8.57 -14.23
N GLN A 366 -10.32 9.53 -14.50
CA GLN A 366 -9.96 10.83 -15.10
C GLN A 366 -9.43 11.85 -14.09
N SER A 367 -9.35 11.49 -12.80
CA SER A 367 -8.99 12.40 -11.70
C SER A 367 -9.85 13.68 -11.67
N LYS A 368 -11.11 13.58 -12.08
CA LYS A 368 -12.08 14.69 -12.05
C LYS A 368 -12.92 14.61 -10.79
N LYS A 369 -13.10 15.76 -10.12
CA LYS A 369 -13.98 15.87 -8.96
C LYS A 369 -15.45 15.72 -9.41
N PRO A 370 -16.28 14.95 -8.70
CA PRO A 370 -17.71 14.87 -9.00
C PRO A 370 -18.40 16.23 -8.88
N VAL A 371 -19.22 16.58 -9.88
CA VAL A 371 -19.97 17.85 -9.91
C VAL A 371 -21.01 17.84 -8.79
N GLY A 372 -21.00 18.85 -7.92
CA GLY A 372 -21.96 18.99 -6.81
C GLY A 372 -21.48 18.47 -5.43
N LEU A 373 -20.32 17.79 -5.36
CA LEU A 373 -19.70 17.38 -4.10
C LEU A 373 -18.60 18.36 -3.67
N GLU A 374 -18.99 19.52 -3.14
CA GLU A 374 -18.04 20.57 -2.75
C GLU A 374 -17.39 20.31 -1.38
N SER A 375 -18.07 19.59 -0.48
CA SER A 375 -17.61 19.37 0.90
C SER A 375 -16.61 18.22 1.01
N GLY A 376 -15.52 18.42 1.77
CA GLY A 376 -14.50 17.40 2.02
C GLY A 376 -15.04 16.13 2.70
N ARG A 377 -16.14 16.25 3.47
CA ARG A 377 -16.82 15.11 4.10
C ARG A 377 -17.53 14.23 3.07
N ALA A 378 -18.22 14.84 2.10
CA ALA A 378 -18.93 14.08 1.08
C ALA A 378 -17.99 13.45 0.04
N LEU A 379 -16.82 14.06 -0.22
CA LEU A 379 -15.75 13.42 -1.00
C LEU A 379 -15.14 12.20 -0.29
N ARG A 380 -15.03 12.23 1.05
CA ARG A 380 -14.57 11.08 1.84
C ARG A 380 -15.60 9.95 1.81
N GLU A 381 -16.86 10.25 2.10
CA GLU A 381 -17.95 9.26 2.05
C GLU A 381 -18.11 8.64 0.66
N PHE A 382 -18.00 9.43 -0.40
CA PHE A 382 -17.98 8.92 -1.78
C PHE A 382 -16.77 8.02 -2.05
N SER A 383 -15.58 8.40 -1.57
CA SER A 383 -14.36 7.58 -1.66
C SER A 383 -14.51 6.28 -0.87
N ASP A 384 -15.15 6.31 0.30
CA ASP A 384 -15.36 5.15 1.17
C ASP A 384 -16.34 4.16 0.51
N ILE A 385 -17.48 4.63 -0.01
CA ILE A 385 -18.46 3.80 -0.74
C ILE A 385 -17.83 3.13 -1.96
N GLU A 386 -17.05 3.87 -2.76
CA GLU A 386 -16.36 3.24 -3.88
C GLU A 386 -15.24 2.29 -3.43
N SER A 387 -14.69 2.45 -2.22
CA SER A 387 -13.63 1.59 -1.70
C SER A 387 -14.18 0.26 -1.17
N GLU A 388 -15.45 0.21 -0.74
CA GLU A 388 -16.12 -1.04 -0.31
C GLU A 388 -16.02 -2.15 -1.36
N ARG A 389 -16.19 -1.82 -2.65
CA ARG A 389 -16.06 -2.81 -3.75
C ARG A 389 -14.67 -3.39 -3.93
N PHE A 390 -13.64 -2.65 -3.52
CA PHE A 390 -12.25 -3.07 -3.63
C PHE A 390 -11.65 -3.51 -2.30
N MET A 391 -12.47 -3.66 -1.25
CA MET A 391 -11.99 -4.03 0.08
C MET A 391 -11.22 -5.35 0.07
N VAL A 392 -11.73 -6.37 -0.62
CA VAL A 392 -11.06 -7.70 -0.69
C VAL A 392 -9.67 -7.57 -1.33
N VAL A 393 -9.56 -6.82 -2.42
CA VAL A 393 -8.29 -6.57 -3.11
C VAL A 393 -7.36 -5.70 -2.26
N GLY A 394 -7.91 -4.75 -1.52
CA GLY A 394 -7.18 -3.91 -0.56
C GLY A 394 -6.61 -4.73 0.59
N GLN A 395 -7.40 -5.62 1.19
CA GLN A 395 -6.96 -6.55 2.23
C GLN A 395 -5.87 -7.49 1.71
N ALA A 396 -6.06 -8.10 0.53
CA ALA A 396 -5.04 -8.93 -0.10
C ALA A 396 -3.73 -8.16 -0.33
N TYR A 397 -3.79 -6.88 -0.69
CA TYR A 397 -2.60 -6.03 -0.81
C TYR A 397 -1.94 -5.72 0.55
N GLU A 398 -2.70 -5.62 1.63
CA GLU A 398 -2.18 -5.46 2.98
C GLU A 398 -1.51 -6.75 3.50
N ASP A 399 -2.12 -7.91 3.23
CA ASP A 399 -1.61 -9.23 3.61
C ASP A 399 -0.24 -9.52 3.00
N VAL A 400 0.03 -9.00 1.79
CA VAL A 400 1.36 -9.08 1.15
C VAL A 400 2.47 -8.54 2.04
N PHE A 401 2.21 -7.49 2.83
CA PHE A 401 3.23 -6.95 3.72
C PHE A 401 3.46 -7.86 4.92
N ILE A 402 2.41 -8.53 5.43
CA ILE A 402 2.51 -9.57 6.46
C ILE A 402 3.39 -10.72 5.93
N ASP A 403 3.06 -11.25 4.75
CA ASP A 403 3.77 -12.39 4.16
C ASP A 403 5.22 -12.05 3.82
N VAL A 404 5.46 -10.88 3.22
CA VAL A 404 6.83 -10.38 3.00
C VAL A 404 7.59 -10.29 4.32
N SER A 405 6.95 -9.85 5.40
CA SER A 405 7.63 -9.68 6.69
C SER A 405 7.92 -11.01 7.39
N LYS A 406 7.02 -12.00 7.29
CA LYS A 406 7.29 -13.38 7.71
C LYS A 406 8.52 -13.94 6.97
N GLN A 407 8.54 -13.84 5.64
CA GLN A 407 9.66 -14.33 4.84
C GLN A 407 10.96 -13.57 5.11
N LEU A 408 10.90 -12.27 5.37
CA LEU A 408 12.07 -11.47 5.77
C LEU A 408 12.62 -11.92 7.13
N ILE A 409 11.75 -12.20 8.11
CA ILE A 409 12.15 -12.70 9.43
C ILE A 409 12.85 -14.06 9.30
N ALA A 410 12.24 -14.99 8.57
CA ALA A 410 12.81 -16.32 8.37
C ALA A 410 14.19 -16.26 7.70
N LEU A 411 14.35 -15.48 6.62
CA LEU A 411 15.65 -15.30 5.97
C LEU A 411 16.70 -14.64 6.88
N VAL A 412 16.29 -13.74 7.77
CA VAL A 412 17.19 -13.12 8.75
C VAL A 412 17.59 -14.12 9.83
N LYS A 413 16.67 -15.00 10.29
CA LYS A 413 16.97 -16.08 11.22
C LYS A 413 18.06 -17.00 10.64
N ASP A 414 17.84 -17.53 9.44
CA ASP A 414 18.81 -18.41 8.74
C ASP A 414 20.20 -17.76 8.65
N ALA A 415 20.27 -16.50 8.22
CA ALA A 415 21.53 -15.79 8.07
C ALA A 415 22.27 -15.57 9.40
N THR A 416 21.52 -15.43 10.50
CA THR A 416 22.12 -15.29 11.83
C THR A 416 22.58 -16.61 12.43
N GLU A 417 21.95 -17.73 12.07
CA GLU A 417 22.40 -19.08 12.41
C GLU A 417 23.72 -19.43 11.69
N ASP A 418 23.88 -18.98 10.45
CA ASP A 418 25.12 -19.06 9.68
C ASP A 418 26.26 -18.15 10.23
N GLY A 419 25.99 -17.39 11.29
CA GLY A 419 26.97 -16.58 12.01
C GLY A 419 27.10 -15.14 11.53
N GLU A 420 26.25 -14.66 10.63
CA GLU A 420 26.26 -13.26 10.20
C GLU A 420 25.56 -12.33 11.21
N LYS A 421 26.18 -11.18 11.51
CA LYS A 421 25.55 -10.15 12.35
C LYS A 421 24.60 -9.32 11.52
N TYR A 422 23.30 -9.59 11.63
CA TYR A 422 22.28 -8.82 10.92
C TYR A 422 21.86 -7.56 11.67
N LEU A 423 21.91 -6.42 10.99
CA LEU A 423 21.57 -5.09 11.52
C LEU A 423 20.50 -4.43 10.65
N SER A 424 19.37 -4.09 11.26
CA SER A 424 18.36 -3.23 10.63
C SER A 424 18.58 -1.78 11.01
N ILE A 425 18.36 -0.87 10.06
CA ILE A 425 18.36 0.56 10.29
C ILE A 425 16.90 1.00 10.23
N SER A 426 16.37 1.42 11.38
CA SER A 426 15.03 1.99 11.48
C SER A 426 15.12 3.51 11.60
N PHE A 427 14.11 4.20 11.08
CA PHE A 427 13.98 5.65 11.23
C PHE A 427 12.65 5.96 11.89
N THR A 428 12.72 6.61 13.05
CA THR A 428 11.53 7.15 13.72
C THR A 428 11.59 8.68 13.65
N PRO A 429 10.50 9.37 13.25
CA PRO A 429 10.47 10.84 13.16
C PRO A 429 10.88 11.56 14.46
N ASN A 430 10.71 10.92 15.62
CA ASN A 430 10.99 11.49 16.94
C ASN A 430 12.38 11.15 17.50
N SER A 431 12.98 10.02 17.14
CA SER A 431 14.26 9.56 17.72
C SER A 431 15.43 9.47 16.73
N GLY A 432 15.19 9.74 15.44
CA GLY A 432 16.22 9.70 14.41
C GLY A 432 16.48 8.29 13.88
N VAL A 433 17.72 8.04 13.47
CA VAL A 433 18.15 6.76 12.89
C VAL A 433 18.63 5.83 14.02
N GLU A 434 17.89 4.75 14.27
CA GLU A 434 18.22 3.72 15.24
C GLU A 434 18.74 2.46 14.52
N LYS A 435 19.83 1.87 15.02
CA LYS A 435 20.33 0.57 14.54
C LYS A 435 19.87 -0.51 15.50
N ILE A 436 19.10 -1.46 14.99
CA ILE A 436 18.52 -2.55 15.77
C ILE A 436 19.22 -3.85 15.36
N LYS A 437 19.77 -4.58 16.34
CA LYS A 437 20.37 -5.90 16.14
C LYS A 437 19.29 -6.98 16.22
N TRP A 438 19.39 -8.00 15.37
CA TRP A 438 18.46 -9.13 15.41
C TRP A 438 18.42 -9.84 16.78
N SER A 439 19.58 -10.01 17.42
CA SER A 439 19.70 -10.66 18.74
C SER A 439 18.81 -10.03 19.83
N ASP A 440 18.53 -8.74 19.71
CA ASP A 440 17.82 -7.98 20.74
C ASP A 440 16.30 -8.01 20.51
N VAL A 441 15.86 -8.50 19.35
CA VAL A 441 14.45 -8.53 18.91
C VAL A 441 13.95 -9.92 18.53
N ASN A 442 14.81 -10.95 18.61
CA ASN A 442 14.41 -12.30 18.26
C ASN A 442 13.28 -12.79 19.18
N MET A 443 12.20 -13.23 18.53
CA MET A 443 10.99 -13.79 19.12
C MET A 443 10.59 -15.03 18.32
N GLU A 444 10.02 -16.01 19.01
CA GLU A 444 9.46 -17.19 18.34
C GLU A 444 8.14 -16.83 17.68
N GLU A 445 7.79 -17.51 16.58
CA GLU A 445 6.60 -17.19 15.80
C GLU A 445 5.30 -17.33 16.61
N ASP A 446 5.28 -18.25 17.57
CA ASP A 446 4.14 -18.48 18.46
C ASP A 446 3.97 -17.40 19.54
N GLU A 447 4.95 -16.51 19.73
CA GLU A 447 4.90 -15.47 20.77
C GLU A 447 4.17 -14.20 20.32
N TYR A 448 3.91 -14.03 19.02
CA TYR A 448 3.34 -12.82 18.49
C TYR A 448 2.33 -13.06 17.37
N ILE A 449 1.41 -12.11 17.20
CA ILE A 449 0.48 -12.06 16.07
C ILE A 449 0.77 -10.78 15.29
N MET A 450 1.04 -10.92 14.00
CA MET A 450 1.19 -9.76 13.12
C MET A 450 -0.17 -9.18 12.77
N ARG A 451 -0.31 -7.86 12.83
CA ARG A 451 -1.46 -7.13 12.29
C ARG A 451 -1.03 -5.93 11.47
N VAL A 452 -1.82 -5.62 10.46
CA VAL A 452 -1.64 -4.40 9.68
C VAL A 452 -2.09 -3.21 10.52
N GLN A 453 -1.25 -2.18 10.56
CA GLN A 453 -1.53 -0.90 11.20
C GLN A 453 -1.34 0.24 10.19
N PRO A 454 -2.28 1.20 10.11
CA PRO A 454 -2.10 2.36 9.25
C PRO A 454 -0.93 3.23 9.73
N ILE A 455 0.02 3.54 8.83
CA ILE A 455 1.14 4.44 9.12
C ILE A 455 0.63 5.88 9.05
N GLY A 456 0.08 6.36 10.17
CA GLY A 456 -0.37 7.73 10.36
C GLY A 456 -1.90 7.86 10.34
N SER A 457 -2.46 8.19 11.50
CA SER A 457 -3.89 8.51 11.67
C SER A 457 -4.26 9.92 11.18
N LEU A 458 -3.26 10.77 10.91
CA LEU A 458 -3.48 12.15 10.50
C LEU A 458 -3.51 12.29 8.96
N PRO A 459 -4.53 12.96 8.40
CA PRO A 459 -4.62 13.19 6.96
C PRO A 459 -3.42 13.99 6.45
N GLN A 460 -2.76 13.52 5.40
CA GLN A 460 -1.57 14.19 4.85
C GLN A 460 -1.90 15.30 3.85
N THR A 461 -3.13 15.35 3.33
CA THR A 461 -3.52 16.35 2.33
C THR A 461 -3.87 17.69 3.01
N PRO A 462 -3.46 18.85 2.45
CA PRO A 462 -3.73 20.16 3.04
C PRO A 462 -5.21 20.41 3.34
N ALA A 463 -6.11 20.04 2.43
CA ALA A 463 -7.55 20.19 2.61
C ALA A 463 -8.10 19.33 3.76
N ALA A 464 -7.58 18.12 3.94
CA ALA A 464 -8.00 17.25 5.04
C ALA A 464 -7.39 17.68 6.38
N LYS A 465 -6.16 18.22 6.39
CA LYS A 465 -5.57 18.86 7.58
C LYS A 465 -6.41 20.03 8.06
N LEU A 466 -6.82 20.93 7.15
CA LEU A 466 -7.68 22.07 7.48
C LEU A 466 -9.04 21.63 8.04
N ALA A 467 -9.66 20.60 7.45
CA ALA A 467 -10.90 20.02 7.97
C ALA A 467 -10.71 19.43 9.39
N SER A 468 -9.61 18.72 9.63
CA SER A 468 -9.27 18.20 10.95
C SER A 468 -8.99 19.33 11.96
N VAL A 469 -8.33 20.43 11.55
CA VAL A 469 -8.14 21.62 12.40
C VAL A 469 -9.48 22.21 12.81
N THR A 470 -10.42 22.33 11.86
CA THR A 470 -11.76 22.86 12.15
C THR A 470 -12.57 21.94 13.08
N GLU A 471 -12.51 20.63 12.90
CA GLU A 471 -13.16 19.66 13.81
C GLU A 471 -12.52 19.67 15.21
N MET A 472 -11.19 19.72 15.28
CA MET A 472 -10.46 19.80 16.55
C MET A 472 -10.74 21.13 17.28
N HIS A 473 -10.91 22.24 16.55
CA HIS A 473 -11.35 23.51 17.13
C HIS A 473 -12.80 23.45 17.64
N MET A 474 -13.73 22.86 16.87
CA MET A 474 -15.12 22.67 17.30
C MET A 474 -15.24 21.79 18.55
N ASN A 475 -14.35 20.80 18.70
CA ASN A 475 -14.27 19.93 19.87
C ASN A 475 -13.46 20.55 21.04
N GLY A 476 -12.99 21.79 20.91
CA GLY A 476 -12.29 22.51 21.99
C GLY A 476 -10.82 22.13 22.21
N MET A 477 -10.20 21.36 21.30
CA MET A 477 -8.78 20.97 21.42
C MET A 477 -7.81 22.12 21.06
N PHE A 478 -8.25 23.09 20.27
CA PHE A 478 -7.47 24.28 19.90
C PHE A 478 -8.22 25.57 20.23
N THR A 479 -7.49 26.55 20.77
CA THR A 479 -8.00 27.92 20.93
C THR A 479 -8.18 28.59 19.56
N LYS A 480 -8.99 29.65 19.50
CA LYS A 480 -9.28 30.37 18.24
C LYS A 480 -8.00 30.93 17.59
N GLU A 481 -7.03 31.37 18.39
CA GLU A 481 -5.75 31.92 17.93
C GLU A 481 -4.81 30.83 17.39
N GLU A 482 -4.72 29.68 18.06
CA GLU A 482 -3.95 28.52 17.58
C GLU A 482 -4.53 27.92 16.31
N ALA A 483 -5.87 27.86 16.20
CA ALA A 483 -6.54 27.43 14.98
C ALA A 483 -6.20 28.34 13.81
N HIS A 484 -6.17 29.67 14.01
CA HIS A 484 -5.75 30.63 12.99
C HIS A 484 -4.28 30.46 12.56
N GLN A 485 -3.36 30.23 13.51
CA GLN A 485 -1.96 29.93 13.16
C GLN A 485 -1.80 28.62 12.39
N LEU A 486 -2.57 27.59 12.75
CA LEU A 486 -2.59 26.29 12.06
C LEU A 486 -3.25 26.36 10.67
N LEU A 487 -4.12 27.35 10.43
CA LEU A 487 -4.68 27.63 9.11
C LEU A 487 -3.65 28.27 8.16
N GLU A 488 -2.71 29.08 8.68
CA GLU A 488 -1.64 29.71 7.90
C GLU A 488 -0.43 28.79 7.68
N PHE A 489 -0.06 27.99 8.69
CA PHE A 489 1.00 26.98 8.61
C PHE A 489 0.53 25.66 9.25
N PRO A 490 0.13 24.65 8.46
CA PRO A 490 -0.49 23.43 8.97
C PRO A 490 0.55 22.43 9.52
N ASP A 491 1.21 22.79 10.62
CA ASP A 491 2.06 21.93 11.43
C ASP A 491 1.34 21.52 12.73
N LEU A 492 0.29 20.72 12.56
CA LEU A 492 -0.49 20.14 13.65
C LEU A 492 0.37 19.26 14.56
N ASP A 493 1.37 18.58 13.98
CA ASP A 493 2.24 17.68 14.71
C ASP A 493 3.07 18.45 15.74
N ARG A 494 3.64 19.60 15.37
CA ARG A 494 4.41 20.43 16.31
C ARG A 494 3.53 21.08 17.38
N SER A 495 2.35 21.60 17.02
CA SER A 495 1.44 22.22 18.01
C SER A 495 0.92 21.19 19.01
N ASN A 496 0.52 20.00 18.54
CA ASN A 496 0.15 18.89 19.40
C ASN A 496 1.32 18.47 20.29
N LYS A 497 2.53 18.28 19.73
CA LYS A 497 3.72 17.93 20.50
C LYS A 497 4.04 18.93 21.60
N LEU A 498 3.85 20.24 21.38
CA LEU A 498 4.07 21.24 22.42
C LEU A 498 3.06 21.11 23.57
N LYS A 499 1.79 20.82 23.25
CA LYS A 499 0.75 20.58 24.27
C LYS A 499 0.98 19.26 25.01
N THR A 500 1.37 18.20 24.32
CA THR A 500 1.64 16.88 24.93
C THR A 500 3.05 16.75 25.50
N ALA A 501 3.94 17.74 25.30
CA ALA A 501 5.36 17.65 25.68
C ALA A 501 5.58 17.31 27.15
N HIS A 502 4.75 17.83 28.05
CA HIS A 502 4.84 17.54 29.48
C HIS A 502 4.55 16.06 29.77
N VAL A 503 3.55 15.48 29.11
CA VAL A 503 3.22 14.05 29.19
C VAL A 503 4.29 13.19 28.52
N GLU A 504 4.71 13.56 27.31
CA GLU A 504 5.72 12.81 26.54
C GLU A 504 7.09 12.78 27.24
N LEU A 505 7.46 13.86 27.93
CA LEU A 505 8.68 13.92 28.72
C LEU A 505 8.62 13.01 29.95
N VAL A 506 7.48 12.96 30.63
CA VAL A 506 7.24 12.04 31.75
C VAL A 506 7.25 10.59 31.25
N ASP A 507 6.58 10.29 30.14
CA ASP A 507 6.58 8.95 29.52
C ASP A 507 8.01 8.54 29.12
N LYS A 508 8.81 9.45 28.55
CA LYS A 508 10.22 9.19 28.24
C LYS A 508 11.07 8.94 29.49
N MET A 509 10.82 9.63 30.59
CA MET A 509 11.48 9.37 31.87
C MET A 509 11.11 7.98 32.41
N ILE A 510 9.83 7.62 32.31
CA ILE A 510 9.32 6.28 32.66
C ILE A 510 10.01 5.21 31.81
N ASP A 511 10.04 5.37 30.49
CA ASP A 511 10.72 4.44 29.56
C ASP A 511 12.21 4.32 29.87
N SER A 512 12.90 5.44 30.17
CA SER A 512 14.33 5.41 30.52
C SER A 512 14.61 4.66 31.84
N MET A 513 13.69 4.76 32.81
CA MET A 513 13.78 4.03 34.09
C MET A 513 13.42 2.54 33.92
N ILE A 514 12.42 2.25 33.10
CA ILE A 514 11.88 0.91 32.89
C ILE A 514 12.71 0.10 31.88
N ASP A 515 12.98 0.61 30.68
CA ASP A 515 13.73 -0.09 29.62
C ASP A 515 15.25 0.00 29.85
N GLU A 516 15.79 1.21 30.03
CA GLU A 516 17.24 1.44 30.06
C GLU A 516 17.87 1.31 31.46
N ASN A 517 17.06 1.15 32.51
CA ASN A 517 17.49 1.12 33.91
C ASN A 517 18.32 2.37 34.31
N LYS A 518 18.02 3.52 33.71
CA LYS A 518 18.68 4.80 33.97
C LYS A 518 17.77 5.69 34.81
N TYR A 519 18.22 6.05 36.00
CA TYR A 519 17.47 6.96 36.86
C TYR A 519 17.55 8.39 36.32
N MET A 520 16.40 8.96 35.97
CA MET A 520 16.25 10.38 35.65
C MET A 520 15.49 11.06 36.79
N PRO A 521 16.08 12.01 37.54
CA PRO A 521 15.40 12.68 38.63
C PRO A 521 14.26 13.59 38.12
N PRO A 522 13.20 13.83 38.93
CA PRO A 522 12.15 14.77 38.57
C PRO A 522 12.70 16.21 38.50
N GLU A 523 12.42 16.91 37.41
CA GLU A 523 12.80 18.32 37.24
C GLU A 523 11.67 19.26 37.73
N PRO A 524 11.99 20.38 38.43
CA PRO A 524 11.00 21.30 38.98
C PRO A 524 10.01 21.89 37.96
N TYR A 525 10.42 22.05 36.70
CA TYR A 525 9.56 22.60 35.64
C TYR A 525 8.63 21.56 35.00
N SER A 526 8.90 20.27 35.22
CA SER A 526 8.13 19.14 34.69
C SER A 526 7.23 18.49 35.74
N LEU A 527 7.29 18.98 36.98
CA LEU A 527 6.55 18.48 38.13
C LEU A 527 5.13 19.07 38.15
N SER A 528 4.15 18.24 37.82
CA SER A 528 2.72 18.49 38.03
C SER A 528 2.09 17.33 38.80
N ASP A 529 0.92 17.56 39.40
CA ASP A 529 0.15 16.48 40.05
C ASP A 529 -0.20 15.36 39.05
N GLU A 530 -0.47 15.73 37.80
CA GLU A 530 -0.71 14.80 36.68
C GLU A 530 0.52 13.93 36.35
N ALA A 531 1.74 14.49 36.44
CA ALA A 531 2.97 13.75 36.22
C ALA A 531 3.17 12.67 37.30
N ILE A 532 2.84 12.97 38.56
CA ILE A 532 2.92 12.00 39.67
C ILE A 532 1.89 10.89 39.48
N GLU A 533 0.66 11.25 39.14
CA GLU A 533 -0.40 10.28 38.88
C GLU A 533 -0.01 9.34 37.73
N ARG A 534 0.58 9.87 36.66
CA ARG A 534 0.99 9.06 35.50
C ARG A 534 2.15 8.11 35.81
N VAL A 535 3.13 8.53 36.60
CA VAL A 535 4.20 7.63 37.08
C VAL A 535 3.65 6.58 38.05
N GLN A 536 2.67 6.93 38.88
CA GLN A 536 1.98 5.98 39.77
C GLN A 536 1.15 4.94 38.99
N GLN A 537 0.41 5.37 37.97
CA GLN A 537 -0.29 4.48 37.05
C GLN A 537 0.69 3.53 36.33
N SER A 538 1.84 4.05 35.90
CA SER A 538 2.89 3.25 35.25
C SER A 538 3.58 2.28 36.21
N TYR A 539 3.74 2.65 37.48
CA TYR A 539 4.21 1.74 38.53
C TYR A 539 3.21 0.59 38.74
N ASN A 540 1.91 0.90 38.87
CA ASN A 540 0.87 -0.11 39.03
C ASN A 540 0.80 -1.04 37.81
N LEU A 541 0.94 -0.49 36.61
CA LEU A 541 1.02 -1.26 35.37
C LEU A 541 2.26 -2.16 35.37
N GLY A 542 3.43 -1.64 35.74
CA GLY A 542 4.67 -2.42 35.82
C GLY A 542 4.61 -3.55 36.85
N VAL A 543 3.88 -3.38 37.96
CA VAL A 543 3.61 -4.45 38.94
C VAL A 543 2.72 -5.54 38.33
N LEU A 544 1.69 -5.15 37.57
CA LEU A 544 0.82 -6.10 36.85
C LEU A 544 1.57 -6.86 35.74
N GLU A 545 2.52 -6.22 35.08
CA GLU A 545 3.30 -6.77 33.96
C GLU A 545 4.59 -7.49 34.37
N GLY A 546 4.84 -7.66 35.67
CA GLY A 546 6.00 -8.42 36.17
C GLY A 546 7.35 -7.75 35.93
N VAL A 547 7.41 -6.42 35.87
CA VAL A 547 8.66 -5.67 35.68
C VAL A 547 9.65 -5.98 36.84
N PRO A 548 10.95 -6.18 36.58
CA PRO A 548 11.93 -6.47 37.63
C PRO A 548 11.94 -5.42 38.76
N GLU A 549 12.00 -5.87 40.01
CA GLU A 549 11.90 -5.02 41.22
C GLU A 549 12.93 -3.86 41.24
N LYS A 550 14.12 -4.08 40.68
CA LYS A 550 15.17 -3.04 40.56
C LYS A 550 14.71 -1.80 39.77
N ARG A 551 13.83 -1.99 38.78
CA ARG A 551 13.29 -0.91 37.95
C ARG A 551 12.06 -0.27 38.59
N LEU A 552 11.24 -1.07 39.26
CA LEU A 552 10.14 -0.58 40.08
C LEU A 552 10.63 0.30 41.24
N GLU A 553 11.81 -0.01 41.81
CA GLU A 553 12.46 0.81 42.83
C GLU A 553 12.84 2.20 42.31
N LEU A 554 13.27 2.31 41.03
CA LEU A 554 13.55 3.61 40.41
C LEU A 554 12.30 4.49 40.32
N LEU A 555 11.15 3.90 39.96
CA LEU A 555 9.86 4.60 39.93
C LEU A 555 9.40 5.00 41.33
N ARG A 556 9.52 4.12 42.34
CA ARG A 556 9.23 4.47 43.75
C ARG A 556 10.10 5.63 44.23
N ARG A 557 11.39 5.59 43.91
CA ARG A 557 12.34 6.65 44.26
C ARG A 557 11.96 7.97 43.59
N TRP A 558 11.55 7.92 42.33
CA TRP A 558 11.07 9.10 41.60
C TRP A 558 9.83 9.71 42.24
N ILE A 559 8.81 8.88 42.56
CA ILE A 559 7.57 9.33 43.22
C ILE A 559 7.88 9.98 44.58
N ALA A 560 8.73 9.35 45.39
CA ALA A 560 9.11 9.90 46.71
C ALA A 560 9.84 11.25 46.59
N GLN A 561 10.70 11.42 45.58
CA GLN A 561 11.38 12.69 45.33
C GLN A 561 10.42 13.76 44.81
N ALA A 562 9.51 13.42 43.90
CA ALA A 562 8.49 14.31 43.35
C ALA A 562 7.57 14.86 44.44
N VAL A 563 7.04 13.99 45.31
CA VAL A 563 6.19 14.37 46.44
C VAL A 563 6.95 15.28 47.42
N SER A 564 8.21 14.95 47.75
CA SER A 564 9.03 15.79 48.64
C SER A 564 9.33 17.17 48.05
N MET A 565 9.46 17.30 46.73
CA MET A 565 9.66 18.57 46.06
C MET A 565 8.39 19.44 46.07
N LEU A 566 7.21 18.84 45.86
CA LEU A 566 5.93 19.56 45.98
C LEU A 566 5.65 20.02 47.42
N GLU A 567 5.91 19.17 48.42
CA GLU A 567 5.76 19.53 49.83
C GLU A 567 6.70 20.67 50.26
N LYS A 568 7.91 20.73 49.69
CA LYS A 568 8.86 21.84 49.95
C LYS A 568 8.45 23.14 49.25
N ALA A 569 7.77 23.05 48.11
CA ALA A 569 7.22 24.22 47.41
C ALA A 569 5.96 24.78 48.08
N GLN A 570 5.19 23.95 48.78
CA GLN A 570 3.96 24.36 49.49
C GLN A 570 4.17 24.86 50.92
N LYS A 571 5.39 24.81 51.49
CA LYS A 571 5.65 25.39 52.82
C LYS A 571 5.63 26.92 52.76
N PRO A 572 4.69 27.61 53.45
CA PRO A 572 4.71 29.06 53.55
C PRO A 572 5.98 29.52 54.29
N GLN A 573 6.65 30.54 53.77
CA GLN A 573 7.71 31.23 54.51
C GLN A 573 7.19 31.65 55.90
N PRO A 574 7.92 31.38 57.00
CA PRO A 574 7.53 31.86 58.32
C PRO A 574 7.38 33.39 58.28
N PRO A 575 6.29 33.97 58.82
CA PRO A 575 6.11 35.41 58.83
C PRO A 575 7.28 36.07 59.56
N ALA A 576 7.88 37.08 58.92
CA ALA A 576 8.91 37.91 59.50
C ALA A 576 8.44 38.47 60.84
N GLY A 577 9.15 38.12 61.91
CA GLY A 577 8.85 38.59 63.26
C GLY A 577 8.90 40.13 63.34
N PRO A 578 7.99 40.78 64.09
CA PRO A 578 7.96 42.24 64.20
C PRO A 578 9.23 42.80 64.85
N GLN A 579 9.92 43.70 64.15
CA GLN A 579 10.96 44.55 64.73
C GLN A 579 10.34 45.54 65.73
N MET A 580 10.66 45.39 67.01
CA MET A 580 10.40 46.43 68.02
C MET A 580 11.55 47.46 68.04
N PRO A 581 11.27 48.77 68.13
CA PRO A 581 12.27 49.81 68.36
C PRO A 581 12.66 49.88 69.86
N PRO A 582 13.89 50.30 70.21
CA PRO A 582 14.37 50.26 71.58
C PRO A 582 14.09 51.55 72.36
N GLY A 583 13.57 51.40 73.58
CA GLY A 583 13.87 52.32 74.69
C GLY A 583 12.67 52.89 75.45
N MET A 584 12.38 52.34 76.64
CA MET A 584 12.29 53.10 77.90
C MET A 584 12.04 52.16 79.12
N PRO A 585 12.62 52.47 80.30
CA PRO A 585 12.60 51.62 81.50
C PRO A 585 11.36 51.83 82.40
N PRO A 586 11.16 50.96 83.42
CA PRO A 586 9.86 50.52 83.91
C PRO A 586 9.39 51.26 85.16
N GLU A 587 8.07 51.34 85.40
CA GLU A 587 7.48 51.07 86.71
C GLU A 587 5.94 51.10 86.72
N ALA A 588 5.41 50.21 87.55
CA ALA A 588 4.20 50.35 88.34
C ALA A 588 2.84 50.53 87.63
N MET A 589 1.99 49.52 87.80
CA MET A 589 0.96 49.51 88.85
C MET A 589 -0.35 48.91 88.32
N MET A 590 -0.88 47.95 89.09
CA MET A 590 -2.31 47.60 89.28
C MET A 590 -3.20 47.61 88.02
N GLY A 591 -3.72 46.48 87.56
CA GLY A 591 -4.62 45.63 88.32
C GLY A 591 -6.05 45.75 87.76
N MET A 592 -6.79 44.64 87.81
CA MET A 592 -8.23 44.51 87.50
C MET A 592 -8.66 44.63 86.03
N GLY A 593 -9.60 43.76 85.64
CA GLY A 593 -10.57 44.12 84.60
C GLY A 593 -11.03 42.96 83.71
N MET A 594 -12.24 42.50 83.97
CA MET A 594 -13.04 41.51 83.23
C MET A 594 -13.38 41.92 81.76
N PRO A 595 -13.99 41.02 80.95
CA PRO A 595 -14.18 41.13 79.50
C PRO A 595 -15.44 41.92 79.10
N PRO A 596 -15.57 42.30 77.82
CA PRO A 596 -16.74 41.89 76.99
C PRO A 596 -16.32 41.67 75.51
N GLY A 597 -17.02 41.01 74.58
CA GLY A 597 -18.45 40.92 74.25
C GLY A 597 -18.63 41.28 72.74
N PRO A 598 -19.56 40.66 71.99
CA PRO A 598 -19.61 40.60 70.50
C PRO A 598 -20.46 41.74 69.87
N PRO A 599 -20.53 41.93 68.52
CA PRO A 599 -21.54 41.27 67.63
C PRO A 599 -21.07 41.07 66.15
N GLY A 600 -21.54 40.11 65.35
CA GLY A 600 -22.85 40.04 64.67
C GLY A 600 -22.76 40.45 63.18
N MET A 601 -23.04 39.55 62.23
CA MET A 601 -23.10 39.85 60.78
C MET A 601 -24.43 39.37 60.17
N PRO A 602 -25.11 40.18 59.32
CA PRO A 602 -26.46 39.91 58.81
C PRO A 602 -26.50 39.10 57.49
N PRO A 603 -27.69 38.58 57.09
CA PRO A 603 -27.87 37.61 55.99
C PRO A 603 -28.04 38.25 54.60
N GLY A 604 -27.64 37.51 53.55
CA GLY A 604 -27.64 37.95 52.16
C GLY A 604 -29.00 37.88 51.42
N PRO A 605 -29.18 38.64 50.33
CA PRO A 605 -30.40 38.64 49.50
C PRO A 605 -30.40 37.61 48.33
N PRO A 606 -31.57 37.33 47.70
CA PRO A 606 -31.84 36.19 46.81
C PRO A 606 -31.61 36.47 45.29
N PRO A 607 -31.76 35.46 44.40
CA PRO A 607 -31.13 35.46 43.06
C PRO A 607 -31.89 36.26 42.00
N GLY A 608 -31.13 36.98 41.17
CA GLY A 608 -31.63 37.75 40.02
C GLY A 608 -31.79 36.92 38.74
N ALA A 609 -32.88 37.19 38.03
CA ALA A 609 -33.34 36.52 36.81
C ALA A 609 -32.50 36.86 35.56
N MET A 610 -32.40 35.91 34.63
CA MET A 610 -31.80 36.09 33.30
C MET A 610 -32.76 36.85 32.36
N PRO A 611 -32.24 37.77 31.51
CA PRO A 611 -33.03 38.40 30.45
C PRO A 611 -33.23 37.46 29.23
N PRO A 612 -34.35 37.60 28.49
CA PRO A 612 -34.72 36.71 27.38
C PRO A 612 -33.85 36.93 26.13
N GLY A 613 -33.51 35.82 25.46
CA GLY A 613 -32.74 35.81 24.21
C GLY A 613 -33.53 36.32 22.99
N PRO A 614 -32.83 36.76 21.93
CA PRO A 614 -33.43 37.31 20.71
C PRO A 614 -34.14 36.25 19.84
N PRO A 615 -35.12 36.64 19.00
CA PRO A 615 -36.01 35.74 18.27
C PRO A 615 -35.32 34.99 17.12
N MET A 616 -35.72 33.73 16.91
CA MET A 616 -35.25 32.90 15.79
C MET A 616 -35.75 33.40 14.42
N PRO A 617 -34.93 33.29 13.35
CA PRO A 617 -35.35 33.59 11.99
C PRO A 617 -36.35 32.54 11.42
N PRO A 618 -37.20 32.92 10.45
CA PRO A 618 -38.27 32.07 9.93
C PRO A 618 -37.73 30.88 9.14
N GLY A 619 -38.31 29.70 9.37
CA GLY A 619 -37.97 28.46 8.66
C GLY A 619 -38.36 28.47 7.17
N PRO A 620 -37.73 27.62 6.35
CA PRO A 620 -37.99 27.53 4.91
C PRO A 620 -39.40 27.00 4.61
N PRO A 621 -40.01 27.41 3.48
CA PRO A 621 -41.38 27.06 3.13
C PRO A 621 -41.58 25.55 2.91
N GLY A 622 -42.70 25.05 3.45
CA GLY A 622 -43.03 23.63 3.48
C GLY A 622 -43.17 22.96 2.11
N LEU A 623 -42.69 21.72 2.06
CA LEU A 623 -42.93 20.77 0.98
C LEU A 623 -44.43 20.45 0.88
N PRO A 624 -45.01 20.36 -0.34
CA PRO A 624 -46.40 19.94 -0.51
C PRO A 624 -46.59 18.47 -0.10
N PRO A 625 -47.78 18.09 0.41
CA PRO A 625 -48.05 16.72 0.83
C PRO A 625 -48.04 15.75 -0.36
N PRO A 626 -47.61 14.49 -0.17
CA PRO A 626 -47.62 13.49 -1.22
C PRO A 626 -49.06 13.15 -1.66
N PRO A 627 -49.30 12.90 -2.96
CA PRO A 627 -50.63 12.52 -3.45
C PRO A 627 -51.04 11.14 -2.92
N GLY A 628 -52.35 11.04 -2.65
CA GLY A 628 -53.03 9.96 -1.94
C GLY A 628 -52.70 8.54 -2.40
N GLY A 629 -52.68 7.65 -1.41
CA GLY A 629 -52.56 6.21 -1.59
C GLY A 629 -53.69 5.64 -2.45
N ALA A 630 -53.30 4.84 -3.44
CA ALA A 630 -54.19 3.90 -4.10
C ALA A 630 -54.18 2.58 -3.33
N THR A 631 -55.38 2.11 -3.02
CA THR A 631 -55.75 0.81 -2.47
C THR A 631 -55.23 -0.37 -3.30
N PRO A 632 -55.04 -1.55 -2.69
CA PRO A 632 -54.67 -2.76 -3.40
C PRO A 632 -55.91 -3.45 -3.99
N MET A 633 -55.91 -3.68 -5.30
CA MET A 633 -56.58 -4.82 -5.94
C MET A 633 -55.45 -5.57 -6.66
N GLY A 634 -55.22 -6.87 -6.48
CA GLY A 634 -56.21 -7.94 -6.40
C GLY A 634 -56.15 -8.73 -7.71
N LEU A 635 -55.10 -9.54 -7.86
CA LEU A 635 -54.95 -10.82 -8.59
C LEU A 635 -53.48 -11.07 -8.94
#